data_AF-A0AAJ2H772-F1
#
_entry.id   AF-A0AAJ2H772-F1
#
_cell.length_a   1.000
_cell.length_b   1.000
_cell.length_c   1.000
_cell.angle_alpha   90.00
_cell.angle_beta   90.00
_cell.angle_gamma   90.00
#
_symmetry.space_group_name_H-M   'P 1'
#
loop_
_entity.id
_entity.type
_entity.pdbx_description
1 polymer ?
#
loop_
_entity_poly.entity_id
_entity_poly.type
_entity_poly.pdbx_seq_one_letter_code
_entity_poly.pdbx_strand_id
1 'polypeptide(L)'
;PEVVDGRYTGRLQGEPCFQVGKLHHLKQWLADKRAVIEESWGYSDSFNDRFLLEFVDHPIAVNPDTRLHAHALAHNWPVEDWSLEVTV
;
A
#
# COMPACT_ATOMS: atom_id res chain seq x y z
N PRO A 1 9.16 8.08 -12.84
CA PRO A 1 8.72 9.19 -13.71
C PRO A 1 9.62 9.22 -14.95
N GLU A 2 9.10 9.55 -16.13
CA GLU A 2 9.94 9.64 -17.33
C GLU A 2 10.84 10.89 -17.26
N VAL A 3 12.14 10.68 -17.52
CA VAL A 3 13.16 11.74 -17.57
C VAL A 3 13.85 11.67 -18.93
N VAL A 4 13.87 12.80 -19.64
CA VAL A 4 14.57 12.97 -20.93
C VAL A 4 15.47 14.20 -20.81
N ASP A 5 16.74 14.05 -21.19
CA ASP A 5 17.76 15.12 -21.10
C ASP A 5 17.82 15.80 -19.72
N GLY A 6 17.71 14.99 -18.66
CA GLY A 6 17.73 15.47 -17.27
C GLY A 6 16.47 16.23 -16.82
N ARG A 7 15.39 16.22 -17.61
CA ARG A 7 14.13 16.93 -17.30
C ARG A 7 12.95 15.95 -17.20
N TYR A 8 12.06 16.20 -16.23
CA TYR A 8 10.79 15.48 -16.15
C TYR A 8 9.89 15.86 -17.31
N THR A 9 9.34 14.85 -17.99
CA THR A 9 8.43 15.08 -19.12
C THR A 9 6.97 15.19 -18.71
N GLY A 10 6.66 14.86 -17.44
CA GLY A 10 5.30 14.73 -16.93
C GLY A 10 4.63 13.38 -17.24
N ARG A 11 5.27 12.52 -18.03
CA ARG A 11 4.80 11.15 -18.28
C ARG A 11 5.29 10.19 -17.19
N LEU A 12 4.51 9.14 -16.97
CA LEU A 12 4.92 8.02 -16.15
C LEU A 12 5.84 7.09 -16.95
N GLN A 13 6.79 6.48 -16.25
CA GLN A 13 7.64 5.44 -16.81
C GLN A 13 7.16 4.11 -16.21
N GLY A 14 6.78 3.16 -17.08
CA GLY A 14 6.25 1.87 -16.65
C GLY A 14 4.88 1.95 -15.97
N GLU A 15 4.56 0.90 -15.21
CA GLU A 15 3.30 0.78 -14.47
C GLU A 15 3.25 1.82 -13.33
N PRO A 16 2.15 2.56 -13.15
CA PRO A 16 1.99 3.46 -12.01
C PRO A 16 2.04 2.71 -10.67
N CYS A 17 2.67 3.29 -9.64
CA CYS A 17 2.62 2.74 -8.28
C CYS A 17 1.30 3.09 -7.59
N PHE A 18 0.19 2.60 -8.15
CA PHE A 18 -1.17 2.88 -7.71
C PHE A 18 -2.03 1.62 -7.82
N GLN A 19 -2.90 1.40 -6.83
CA GLN A 19 -3.72 0.18 -6.74
C GLN A 19 -2.89 -1.09 -6.90
N VAL A 20 -3.26 -1.96 -7.85
CA VAL A 20 -2.54 -3.20 -8.15
C VAL A 20 -1.07 -2.94 -8.55
N GLY A 21 -0.77 -1.77 -9.09
CA GLY A 21 0.59 -1.35 -9.41
C GLY A 21 1.49 -1.29 -8.18
N LYS A 22 0.97 -0.95 -6.99
CA LYS A 22 1.74 -1.03 -5.74
C LYS A 22 2.24 -2.46 -5.47
N LEU A 23 1.36 -3.45 -5.63
CA LEU A 23 1.71 -4.86 -5.47
C LEU A 23 2.72 -5.32 -6.54
N HIS A 24 2.56 -4.85 -7.78
CA HIS A 24 3.51 -5.14 -8.86
C HIS A 24 4.92 -4.67 -8.51
N HIS A 25 5.08 -3.41 -8.10
CA HIS A 25 6.38 -2.85 -7.72
C HIS A 25 6.96 -3.53 -6.49
N LEU A 26 6.13 -3.87 -5.49
CA LEU A 26 6.58 -4.63 -4.33
C LEU A 26 7.15 -5.99 -4.73
N LYS A 27 6.44 -6.75 -5.58
CA LYS A 27 6.91 -8.06 -6.06
C LYS A 27 8.20 -7.97 -6.87
N GLN A 28 8.35 -6.95 -7.71
CA GLN A 28 9.60 -6.70 -8.43
C GLN A 28 10.75 -6.41 -7.46
N TRP A 29 10.54 -5.50 -6.51
CA TRP A 29 11.54 -5.18 -5.50
C TRP A 29 11.94 -6.41 -4.68
N LEU A 30 10.98 -7.25 -4.29
CA LEU A 30 11.23 -8.50 -3.56
C LEU A 30 12.03 -9.51 -4.39
N ALA A 31 11.73 -9.65 -5.68
CA ALA A 31 12.47 -10.56 -6.56
C ALA A 31 13.96 -10.20 -6.67
N ASP A 32 14.28 -8.90 -6.56
CA ASP A 32 15.66 -8.42 -6.57
C ASP A 32 16.37 -8.63 -5.22
N LYS A 33 15.62 -8.90 -4.14
CA LYS A 33 16.19 -9.20 -2.82
C LYS A 33 16.54 -10.69 -2.72
N ARG A 34 17.80 -10.97 -2.41
CA ARG A 34 18.27 -12.31 -1.99
C ARG A 34 17.99 -12.59 -0.51
N ALA A 35 16.93 -12.01 0.04
CA ALA A 35 16.57 -12.13 1.44
C ALA A 35 15.26 -12.90 1.57
N VAL A 36 15.19 -13.79 2.56
CA VAL A 36 13.93 -14.42 2.96
C VAL A 36 13.19 -13.42 3.81
N ILE A 37 11.98 -13.04 3.37
CA ILE A 37 11.05 -12.32 4.23
C ILE A 37 10.28 -13.38 5.00
N GLU A 38 10.47 -13.40 6.32
CA GLU A 38 9.81 -14.35 7.21
C GLU A 38 8.37 -13.93 7.50
N GLU A 39 8.13 -12.62 7.63
CA GLU A 39 6.85 -12.05 8.00
C GLU A 39 6.74 -10.60 7.51
N SER A 40 5.52 -10.14 7.25
CA SER A 40 5.25 -8.83 6.67
C SER A 40 4.01 -8.16 7.27
N TRP A 41 4.10 -6.83 7.42
CA TRP A 41 3.00 -5.98 7.86
C TRP A 41 2.67 -4.94 6.80
N GLY A 42 1.40 -4.64 6.67
CA GLY A 42 0.90 -3.60 5.77
C GLY A 42 -0.12 -2.74 6.48
N TYR A 43 0.07 -1.42 6.37
CA TYR A 43 -0.81 -0.41 6.96
C TYR A 43 -1.30 0.50 5.84
N SER A 44 -2.60 0.75 5.76
CA SER A 44 -3.15 1.75 4.83
C SER A 44 -4.49 2.30 5.30
N ASP A 45 -4.78 3.50 4.86
CA ASP A 45 -6.04 4.21 5.03
C ASP A 45 -6.96 4.09 3.80
N SER A 46 -6.45 3.61 2.66
CA SER A 46 -7.20 3.65 1.41
C SER A 46 -7.47 2.27 0.81
N PHE A 47 -8.69 2.08 0.30
CA PHE A 47 -9.07 0.87 -0.43
C PHE A 47 -8.28 0.67 -1.72
N ASN A 48 -7.59 1.70 -2.21
CA ASN A 48 -6.65 1.55 -3.30
C ASN A 48 -5.56 0.51 -2.95
N ASP A 49 -5.20 0.38 -1.68
CA ASP A 49 -4.09 -0.47 -1.25
C ASP A 49 -4.52 -1.90 -0.90
N ARG A 50 -5.79 -2.25 -1.14
CA ARG A 50 -6.33 -3.58 -0.79
C ARG A 50 -5.45 -4.72 -1.29
N PHE A 51 -4.93 -4.64 -2.51
CA PHE A 51 -4.12 -5.73 -3.10
C PHE A 51 -2.76 -5.88 -2.42
N LEU A 52 -2.23 -4.79 -1.89
CA LEU A 52 -1.01 -4.82 -1.10
C LEU A 52 -1.32 -5.39 0.29
N LEU A 53 -2.42 -4.96 0.92
CA LEU A 53 -2.85 -5.49 2.22
C LEU A 53 -3.22 -6.99 2.15
N GLU A 54 -3.91 -7.44 1.10
CA GLU A 54 -4.21 -8.86 0.85
C GLU A 54 -2.95 -9.72 0.65
N PHE A 55 -1.80 -9.11 0.34
CA PHE A 55 -0.55 -9.82 0.07
C PHE A 55 0.32 -10.05 1.30
N VAL A 56 0.24 -9.17 2.31
CA VAL A 56 1.08 -9.25 3.52
C VAL A 56 0.48 -10.20 4.55
N ASP A 57 1.30 -10.66 5.49
CA ASP A 57 0.86 -11.59 6.55
C ASP A 57 -0.06 -10.91 7.58
N HIS A 58 0.24 -9.65 7.89
CA HIS A 58 -0.50 -8.83 8.86
C HIS A 58 -1.01 -7.54 8.22
N PRO A 59 -2.22 -7.55 7.63
CA PRO A 59 -2.86 -6.33 7.13
C PRO A 59 -3.58 -5.58 8.26
N ILE A 60 -3.37 -4.27 8.32
CA ILE A 60 -4.03 -3.36 9.27
C ILE A 60 -4.60 -2.16 8.50
N ALA A 61 -5.89 -1.92 8.69
CA ALA A 61 -6.58 -0.75 8.16
C ALA A 61 -6.48 0.39 9.18
N VAL A 62 -5.73 1.45 8.86
CA VAL A 62 -5.47 2.57 9.77
C VAL A 62 -6.23 3.80 9.28
N ASN A 63 -7.12 4.35 10.10
CA ASN A 63 -8.01 5.46 9.73
C ASN A 63 -8.70 5.24 8.38
N PRO A 64 -9.29 4.05 8.11
CA PRO A 64 -9.64 3.66 6.75
C PRO A 64 -10.80 4.46 6.14
N ASP A 65 -10.76 4.63 4.82
CA ASP A 65 -11.92 5.03 4.03
C ASP A 65 -13.06 4.00 4.17
N THR A 66 -14.30 4.40 3.86
CA THR A 66 -15.49 3.53 4.06
C THR A 66 -15.37 2.18 3.34
N ARG A 67 -14.69 2.14 2.18
CA ARG A 67 -14.55 0.90 1.40
C ARG A 67 -13.51 -0.02 2.03
N LEU A 68 -12.39 0.52 2.49
CA LEU A 68 -11.37 -0.25 3.20
C LEU A 68 -11.90 -0.73 4.56
N HIS A 69 -12.64 0.11 5.27
CA HIS A 69 -13.28 -0.27 6.53
C HIS A 69 -14.22 -1.48 6.35
N ALA A 70 -15.12 -1.42 5.36
CA ALA A 70 -16.04 -2.52 5.08
C ALA A 70 -15.29 -3.82 4.68
N HIS A 71 -14.22 -3.70 3.91
CA HIS A 71 -13.40 -4.83 3.50
C HIS A 71 -12.62 -5.44 4.67
N ALA A 72 -12.02 -4.60 5.52
CA ALA A 72 -11.32 -5.01 6.72
C ALA A 72 -12.24 -5.80 7.66
N LEU A 73 -13.45 -5.30 7.92
CA LEU A 73 -14.44 -6.02 8.73
C LEU A 73 -14.84 -7.37 8.12
N ALA A 74 -15.02 -7.43 6.80
CA ALA A 74 -15.38 -8.68 6.11
C ALA A 74 -14.26 -9.74 6.17
N HIS A 75 -13.00 -9.33 6.32
CA HIS A 75 -11.82 -10.21 6.36
C HIS A 75 -11.20 -10.32 7.76
N ASN A 76 -11.86 -9.79 8.78
CA ASN A 76 -11.37 -9.73 10.16
C ASN A 76 -9.98 -9.08 10.31
N TRP A 77 -9.67 -8.08 9.48
CA TRP A 77 -8.45 -7.29 9.64
C TRP A 77 -8.60 -6.29 10.79
N PRO A 78 -7.54 -6.06 11.58
CA PRO A 78 -7.50 -4.97 12.55
C PRO A 78 -7.84 -3.63 11.89
N VAL A 79 -8.70 -2.86 12.57
CA VAL A 79 -9.01 -1.48 12.24
C VAL A 79 -8.51 -0.61 13.39
N GLU A 80 -7.62 0.30 13.09
CA GLU A 80 -7.00 1.19 14.08
C GLU A 80 -7.38 2.65 13.82
N ASP A 81 -7.67 3.38 14.88
CA ASP A 81 -7.79 4.84 14.85
C ASP A 81 -6.56 5.46 15.49
N TRP A 82 -5.71 6.06 14.66
CA TRP A 82 -4.47 6.74 15.06
C TRP A 82 -4.61 8.27 15.01
N SER A 83 -5.84 8.77 14.95
CA SER A 83 -6.09 10.20 15.02
C SER A 83 -5.58 10.76 16.34
N LEU A 84 -4.79 11.83 16.28
CA LEU A 84 -4.33 12.51 17.48
C LEU A 84 -5.48 13.36 18.03
N GLU A 85 -5.75 13.23 19.34
CA GLU A 85 -6.64 14.16 20.02
C GLU A 85 -6.02 15.57 19.98
N VAL A 86 -6.65 16.48 19.25
CA VAL A 86 -6.31 17.90 19.30
C VAL A 86 -7.13 18.53 20.40
N THR A 87 -6.55 18.66 21.59
CA THR A 87 -7.12 19.51 22.64
C THR A 87 -6.90 20.97 22.23
N VAL A 88 -7.99 21.67 21.91
CA VAL A 88 -8.01 23.13 21.66
C VAL A 88 -7.91 23.89 22.97
#